data_AF-A0A4R3G8G1-F1
#
_entry.id   AF-A0A4R3G8G1-F1
#
_cell.length_a   1.000
_cell.length_b   1.000
_cell.length_c   1.000
_cell.angle_alpha   90.00
_cell.angle_beta   90.00
_cell.angle_gamma   90.00
#
_symmetry.space_group_name_H-M   'P 1'
#
loop_
_entity.id
_entity.type
_entity.pdbx_description
1 polymer ?
#
loop_
_entity_poly.entity_id
_entity_poly.type
_entity_poly.pdbx_seq_one_letter_code
_entity_poly.pdbx_strand_id
1 'polypeptide(L)'
;MTSLIMDIQYAQVRLSSLTKRERRTIIMRIIRELMHHRQGALRAAPADDCVSIDSLIVSMSATIAEIAEMEETLLKRVLHEAEGLIATLTTISEARSVTTIH
;
A
#
# COMPACT_ATOMS: atom_id res chain seq x y z
N MET A 1 3.96 14.58 -9.42
CA MET A 1 3.39 13.26 -9.06
C MET A 1 2.87 13.38 -7.65
N THR A 2 1.57 13.18 -7.41
CA THR A 2 1.01 13.16 -6.06
C THR A 2 1.52 11.91 -5.32
N SER A 3 1.92 12.07 -4.06
CA SER A 3 2.29 10.93 -3.22
C SER A 3 1.07 10.03 -3.05
N LEU A 4 1.23 8.71 -3.21
CA LEU A 4 0.14 7.75 -3.03
C LEU A 4 -0.56 7.92 -1.66
N ILE A 5 0.17 8.34 -0.64
CA ILE A 5 -0.37 8.68 0.68
C ILE A 5 -1.46 9.75 0.57
N MET A 6 -1.25 10.81 -0.21
CA MET A 6 -2.26 11.86 -0.42
C MET A 6 -3.50 11.30 -1.14
N ASP A 7 -3.31 10.40 -2.09
CA ASP A 7 -4.42 9.78 -2.81
C ASP A 7 -5.24 8.83 -1.90
N ILE A 8 -4.58 8.14 -0.97
CA ILE A 8 -5.25 7.32 0.06
C ILE A 8 -6.01 8.21 1.05
N GLN A 9 -5.40 9.29 1.54
CA GLN A 9 -6.05 10.25 2.43
C GLN A 9 -7.28 10.88 1.77
N TYR A 10 -7.15 11.28 0.51
CA TYR A 10 -8.27 11.82 -0.27
C TYR A 10 -9.39 10.79 -0.43
N ALA A 11 -9.04 9.54 -0.74
CA ALA A 11 -9.99 8.45 -0.82
C ALA A 11 -10.73 8.20 0.49
N GLN A 12 -10.03 8.22 1.63
CA GLN A 12 -10.63 8.05 2.95
C GLN A 12 -11.64 9.17 3.30
N VAL A 13 -11.36 10.42 2.91
CA VAL A 13 -12.27 11.56 3.11
C VAL A 13 -13.52 11.45 2.24
N ARG A 14 -13.36 10.92 1.01
CA ARG A 14 -14.42 10.88 0.00
C ARG A 14 -15.07 9.51 -0.19
N LEU A 15 -14.85 8.59 0.75
CA LEU A 15 -15.15 7.16 0.58
C LEU A 15 -16.60 6.87 0.17
N SER A 16 -17.55 7.65 0.71
CA SER A 16 -18.98 7.58 0.42
C SER A 16 -19.36 8.00 -0.99
N SER A 17 -18.51 8.79 -1.64
CA SER A 17 -18.68 9.23 -3.03
C SER A 17 -17.91 8.37 -4.03
N LEU A 18 -17.07 7.43 -3.57
CA LEU A 18 -16.28 6.58 -4.44
C LEU A 18 -17.11 5.43 -4.99
N THR A 19 -17.13 5.31 -6.31
CA THR A 19 -17.65 4.15 -7.02
C THR A 19 -16.83 2.90 -6.73
N LYS A 20 -17.42 1.72 -6.94
CA LYS A 20 -16.69 0.43 -6.86
C LYS A 20 -15.42 0.42 -7.73
N ARG A 21 -15.47 1.06 -8.91
CA ARG A 21 -14.32 1.16 -9.82
C ARG A 21 -13.20 2.02 -9.24
N GLU A 22 -13.53 3.15 -8.63
CA GLU A 22 -12.55 4.02 -7.98
C GLU A 22 -11.93 3.34 -6.76
N ARG A 23 -12.75 2.67 -5.94
CA ARG A 23 -12.27 1.83 -4.82
C ARG A 23 -11.26 0.79 -5.28
N ARG A 24 -11.59 0.00 -6.33
CA ARG A 24 -10.64 -0.95 -6.96
C ARG A 24 -9.37 -0.28 -7.46
N THR A 25 -9.49 0.91 -8.04
CA THR A 25 -8.35 1.66 -8.58
C THR A 25 -7.37 2.03 -7.46
N ILE A 26 -7.86 2.51 -6.32
CA ILE A 26 -7.03 2.84 -5.15
C ILE A 26 -6.33 1.58 -4.60
N ILE A 27 -7.06 0.47 -4.46
CA ILE A 27 -6.49 -0.80 -3.98
C ILE A 27 -5.38 -1.30 -4.92
N MET A 28 -5.60 -1.26 -6.23
CA MET A 28 -4.58 -1.62 -7.22
C MET A 28 -3.34 -0.73 -7.14
N ARG A 29 -3.51 0.56 -6.87
CA ARG A 29 -2.38 1.48 -6.69
C ARG A 29 -1.58 1.17 -5.43
N ILE A 30 -2.25 0.85 -4.33
CA ILE A 30 -1.60 0.36 -3.09
C ILE A 30 -0.75 -0.88 -3.39
N ILE A 31 -1.33 -1.89 -4.04
CA ILE A 31 -0.61 -3.13 -4.37
C ILE A 31 0.63 -2.85 -5.23
N ARG A 32 0.51 -1.99 -6.25
CA ARG A 32 1.64 -1.61 -7.11
C ARG A 32 2.76 -0.94 -6.32
N GLU A 33 2.43 -0.09 -5.36
CA GLU A 33 3.44 0.56 -4.51
C GLU A 33 4.13 -0.44 -3.59
N LEU A 34 3.37 -1.37 -2.99
CA LEU A 34 3.94 -2.46 -2.18
C LEU A 34 4.91 -3.31 -3.01
N MET A 35 4.55 -3.65 -4.25
CA MET A 35 5.44 -4.34 -5.18
C MET A 35 6.69 -3.51 -5.51
N HIS A 36 6.54 -2.20 -5.68
CA HIS A 36 7.67 -1.31 -5.94
C HIS A 36 8.67 -1.28 -4.77
N HIS A 37 8.18 -1.09 -3.53
CA HIS A 37 9.03 -1.14 -2.33
C HIS A 37 9.68 -2.53 -2.14
N ARG A 38 8.95 -3.60 -2.44
CA ARG A 38 9.46 -4.97 -2.37
C ARG A 38 10.62 -5.22 -3.33
N GLN A 39 10.52 -4.72 -4.57
CA GLN A 39 11.54 -4.88 -5.60
C GLN A 39 12.74 -3.94 -5.42
N GLY A 40 12.52 -2.76 -4.84
CA GLY A 40 13.55 -1.76 -4.57
C GLY A 40 14.15 -1.88 -3.17
N ALA A 41 13.55 -1.17 -2.22
CA ALA A 41 14.06 -0.95 -0.86
C ALA A 41 14.32 -2.22 -0.05
N LEU A 42 13.47 -3.23 -0.25
CA LEU A 42 13.49 -4.48 0.49
C LEU A 42 14.21 -5.62 -0.24
N ARG A 43 14.79 -5.37 -1.42
CA ARG A 43 15.54 -6.42 -2.14
C ARG A 43 16.67 -7.02 -1.31
N ALA A 44 17.26 -6.23 -0.42
CA ALA A 44 18.31 -6.63 0.52
C ALA A 44 17.80 -6.74 1.97
N ALA A 45 16.50 -6.84 2.20
CA ALA A 45 15.95 -7.13 3.53
C ALA A 45 16.05 -8.64 3.83
N PRO A 46 16.04 -9.04 5.12
CA PRO A 46 15.95 -10.44 5.52
C PRO A 46 14.78 -11.15 4.83
N ALA A 47 14.93 -12.44 4.54
CA ALA A 47 13.93 -13.23 3.82
C ALA A 47 12.57 -13.23 4.53
N ASP A 48 12.55 -13.25 5.87
CA ASP A 48 11.31 -13.30 6.66
C ASP A 48 10.47 -12.02 6.52
N ASP A 49 11.11 -10.84 6.47
CA ASP A 49 10.43 -9.56 6.24
C ASP A 49 9.83 -9.49 4.83
N CYS A 50 10.53 -10.07 3.86
CA CYS A 50 10.10 -10.16 2.48
C CYS A 50 8.89 -11.09 2.30
N VAL A 51 8.88 -12.24 2.98
CA VAL A 51 7.79 -13.23 2.92
C VAL A 51 6.46 -12.64 3.38
N SER A 52 6.49 -11.81 4.43
CA SER A 52 5.28 -11.16 4.96
C SER A 52 4.65 -10.19 3.95
N ILE A 53 5.48 -9.39 3.27
CA ILE A 53 5.01 -8.44 2.24
C ILE A 53 4.57 -9.16 0.96
N ASP A 54 5.30 -10.20 0.54
CA ASP A 54 4.91 -11.01 -0.62
C ASP A 54 3.55 -11.68 -0.38
N SER A 55 3.33 -12.24 0.81
CA SER A 55 2.04 -12.82 1.21
C SER A 55 0.91 -11.79 1.22
N LEU A 56 1.18 -10.58 1.73
CA LEU A 56 0.21 -9.49 1.71
C LEU A 56 -0.15 -9.06 0.28
N ILE A 57 0.85 -8.90 -0.60
CA ILE A 57 0.64 -8.55 -2.02
C ILE A 57 -0.24 -9.61 -2.70
N VAL A 58 0.08 -10.89 -2.52
CA VAL A 58 -0.70 -12.00 -3.09
C VAL A 58 -2.13 -11.99 -2.57
N SER A 59 -2.29 -11.88 -1.25
CA SER A 59 -3.61 -11.88 -0.59
C SER A 59 -4.47 -10.70 -1.04
N MET A 60 -3.92 -9.49 -1.03
CA MET A 60 -4.63 -8.29 -1.50
C MET A 60 -4.96 -8.38 -2.99
N SER A 61 -4.07 -8.94 -3.81
CA SER A 61 -4.30 -9.12 -5.25
C SER A 61 -5.43 -10.10 -5.55
N ALA A 62 -5.54 -11.17 -4.76
CA ALA A 62 -6.62 -12.15 -4.89
C ALA A 62 -7.98 -11.58 -4.43
N THR A 63 -7.97 -10.65 -3.48
CA THR A 63 -9.16 -10.15 -2.79
C THR A 63 -9.56 -8.72 -3.18
N ILE A 64 -8.99 -8.13 -4.25
CA ILE A 64 -9.29 -6.75 -4.70
C ILE A 64 -10.79 -6.50 -4.85
N ALA A 65 -11.50 -7.47 -5.44
CA ALA A 65 -12.93 -7.36 -5.66
C ALA A 65 -13.71 -7.28 -4.35
N GLU A 66 -13.34 -8.11 -3.37
CA GLU A 66 -13.97 -8.18 -2.05
C GLU A 66 -13.66 -6.92 -1.24
N ILE A 67 -12.39 -6.48 -1.21
CA ILE A 67 -11.98 -5.25 -0.52
C ILE A 67 -12.73 -4.04 -1.07
N ALA A 68 -12.91 -3.94 -2.40
CA ALA A 68 -13.62 -2.82 -3.01
C ALA A 68 -15.13 -2.80 -2.70
N GLU A 69 -15.69 -3.94 -2.31
CA GLU A 69 -17.11 -4.12 -1.96
C GLU A 69 -17.36 -4.11 -0.45
N MET A 70 -16.31 -4.02 0.37
CA MET A 70 -16.43 -3.86 1.81
C MET A 70 -17.26 -2.63 2.18
N GLU A 71 -17.91 -2.72 3.33
CA GLU A 71 -18.51 -1.58 4.00
C GLU A 71 -17.49 -0.46 4.21
N GLU A 72 -17.97 0.77 4.21
CA GLU A 72 -17.11 1.95 4.26
C GLU A 72 -16.20 1.99 5.49
N THR A 73 -16.70 1.54 6.64
CA THR A 73 -15.94 1.47 7.89
C THR A 73 -14.76 0.51 7.78
N LEU A 74 -14.97 -0.66 7.20
CA LEU A 74 -13.95 -1.68 6.97
C LEU A 74 -12.95 -1.23 5.90
N LEU A 75 -13.45 -0.72 4.78
CA LEU A 75 -12.60 -0.20 3.71
C LEU A 75 -11.73 0.97 4.20
N LYS A 76 -12.28 1.88 5.02
CA LYS A 76 -11.50 2.97 5.60
C LYS A 76 -10.36 2.47 6.49
N ARG A 77 -10.58 1.41 7.28
CA ARG A 77 -9.53 0.79 8.10
C ARG A 77 -8.43 0.19 7.22
N VAL A 78 -8.80 -0.57 6.20
CA VAL A 78 -7.84 -1.14 5.23
C VAL A 78 -6.99 -0.04 4.59
N LEU A 79 -7.63 1.06 4.16
CA LEU A 79 -6.90 2.19 3.58
C LEU A 79 -5.96 2.85 4.59
N HIS A 80 -6.35 2.98 5.86
CA HIS A 80 -5.52 3.58 6.89
C HIS A 80 -4.32 2.71 7.25
N GLU A 81 -4.50 1.39 7.36
CA GLU A 81 -3.40 0.44 7.58
C GLU A 81 -2.44 0.42 6.39
N ALA A 82 -2.97 0.45 5.17
CA ALA A 82 -2.16 0.54 3.95
C ALA A 82 -1.34 1.83 3.89
N GLU A 83 -1.92 2.97 4.28
CA GLU A 83 -1.24 4.26 4.38
C GLU A 83 -0.05 4.18 5.36
N GLY A 84 -0.28 3.67 6.57
CA GLY A 84 0.76 3.53 7.58
C GLY A 84 1.89 2.58 7.15
N LEU A 85 1.55 1.49 6.45
CA LEU A 85 2.53 0.57 5.89
C LEU A 85 3.36 1.25 4.79
N ILE A 86 2.74 1.94 3.83
CA ILE A 86 3.45 2.66 2.76
C ILE A 86 4.37 3.74 3.33
N ALA A 87 3.89 4.52 4.30
CA ALA A 87 4.70 5.53 4.98
C ALA A 87 5.93 4.89 5.66
N THR A 88 5.73 3.78 6.35
CA THR A 88 6.82 3.03 7.00
C THR A 88 7.85 2.51 5.99
N LEU A 89 7.38 1.91 4.89
CA LEU A 89 8.24 1.41 3.82
C LEU A 89 9.01 2.52 3.11
N THR A 90 8.38 3.69 2.94
CA THR A 90 9.02 4.88 2.39
C THR A 90 10.16 5.35 3.31
N THR A 91 9.89 5.50 4.61
CA THR A 91 10.91 5.88 5.60
C THR A 91 12.08 4.89 5.64
N ILE A 92 11.81 3.58 5.61
CA ILE A 92 12.86 2.54 5.59
C ILE A 92 13.69 2.64 4.30
N SER A 93 13.02 2.86 3.15
CA SER A 93 13.68 3.04 1.85
C SER A 93 14.61 4.25 1.87
N GLU A 94 14.13 5.38 2.38
CA GLU A 94 14.91 6.62 2.50
C GLU A 94 16.12 6.43 3.43
N ALA A 95 15.91 5.86 4.62
CA ALA A 95 16.99 5.59 5.57
C ALA A 95 18.09 4.69 4.97
N ARG A 96 17.71 3.65 4.22
CA ARG A 96 18.65 2.77 3.52
C ARG A 96 19.42 3.48 2.41
N SER A 97 18.75 4.36 1.65
CA SER A 97 19.40 5.13 0.58
C SER A 97 20.48 6.10 1.09
N VAL A 98 20.30 6.66 2.29
CA VAL A 98 21.27 7.56 2.95
C VAL A 98 22.49 6.81 3.46
N THR A 99 22.37 5.52 3.78
CA THR A 99 23.47 4.72 4.36
C THR A 99 24.50 4.27 3.31
N THR A 100 24.20 4.43 2.01
CA THR A 100 25.08 4.03 0.89
C THR A 100 26.17 5.04 0.50
N ILE A 101 26.45 6.06 1.33
CA ILE A 101 27.60 6.96 1.14
C ILE A 101 28.80 6.40 1.90
N HIS A 102 29.55 5.49 1.28
CA HIS A 102 30.89 5.08 1.71
C HIS A 102 31.84 4.98 0.53
#